data_AF-A0A5C6G861-F1
#
_entry.id   AF-A0A5C6G861-F1
#
_cell.length_a   1.000
_cell.length_b   1.000
_cell.length_c   1.000
_cell.angle_alpha   90.00
_cell.angle_beta   90.00
_cell.angle_gamma   90.00
#
_symmetry.space_group_name_H-M   'P 1'
#
loop_
_entity.id
_entity.type
_entity.pdbx_description
1 polymer ?
#
loop_
_entity_poly.entity_id
_entity_poly.type
_entity_poly.pdbx_seq_one_letter_code
_entity_poly.pdbx_strand_id
1 'polypeptide(L)'
;MPAIPNTADMRATADPKQSNLASDVESESSAESSAESDYLDSSTARKRRRTAWAENGNVSLDLDQTDDDDSSEDDKEHLQTLLSTIKAPSRVKRATDRTQVEQKTIQPQNPILAPTDPNTSFSSLNVRPWLVQSLSNMAIQRPTGIQKGCIPEILNGRDCIGGSRTGSGKTVAFAVPMLQKWAEDPSAIFGLVLTPTRELALQIYEQFKAISSPQSLKAILVTGGSDMRPQAIAMAQRPHVVIATPGRLADHIRTSGEDTICGLQRVRFVVLDEADRLLHATGPGSMLPDVEECLSALPPAAERQTLLFTATITPEVRALKNMPQKPGKQPVFVCEVDTQMLAIPTTLHQTHVQIPITHKEHYLHVFLLTEANKDKTAIIFCNRTSTADYLHHLLRLLDHRVTSLHSKLPQRQRTDNLARFRASAARILVATDVAARGLDIPEVSLIVNYDIPRDPDDYIHRVGRTARAGRKGESATFVGQRDVELVLAIENRVGRQMDAWEEEGVNLETRVIRDALKVVSEKKREALLEVEEGREVGGKRKRAKTKFRAE
;
A
#
# COMPACT_ATOMS: atom_id res chain seq x y z
N MET A 1 37.78 -32.80 27.24
CA MET A 1 37.80 -32.96 28.72
C MET A 1 39.21 -32.66 29.20
N PRO A 2 39.43 -32.23 30.46
CA PRO A 2 38.53 -31.66 31.48
C PRO A 2 38.76 -30.12 31.58
N ALA A 3 38.34 -29.32 32.57
CA ALA A 3 37.06 -29.21 33.33
C ALA A 3 36.95 -27.77 33.90
N ILE A 4 35.79 -27.41 34.46
CA ILE A 4 35.54 -26.16 35.23
C ILE A 4 35.82 -26.43 36.73
N PRO A 5 36.24 -25.43 37.53
CA PRO A 5 35.29 -24.58 38.30
C PRO A 5 35.67 -23.08 38.27
N ASN A 6 34.82 -22.07 38.50
CA ASN A 6 33.53 -21.91 39.19
C ASN A 6 33.53 -21.90 40.73
N THR A 7 33.72 -20.71 41.32
CA THR A 7 33.32 -20.36 42.69
C THR A 7 32.77 -18.94 42.72
N ALA A 8 31.68 -18.71 43.44
CA ALA A 8 31.08 -17.40 43.67
C ALA A 8 30.93 -17.16 45.18
N ASP A 9 31.01 -15.90 45.61
CA ASP A 9 30.50 -15.30 46.86
C ASP A 9 31.17 -13.94 47.09
N MET A 10 30.71 -13.00 47.92
CA MET A 10 29.37 -12.56 48.34
C MET A 10 29.60 -11.29 49.20
N ARG A 11 28.60 -10.38 49.33
CA ARG A 11 28.54 -9.30 50.36
C ARG A 11 29.63 -8.19 50.24
N ALA A 12 29.51 -7.01 50.87
CA ALA A 12 28.33 -6.19 51.22
C ALA A 12 28.75 -4.76 51.65
N THR A 13 27.78 -3.83 51.61
CA THR A 13 27.61 -2.63 52.49
C THR A 13 28.63 -1.48 52.53
N ALA A 14 28.04 -0.27 52.69
CA ALA A 14 28.48 0.91 53.43
C ALA A 14 29.06 2.13 52.65
N ASP A 15 28.37 3.27 52.79
CA ASP A 15 28.89 4.62 52.57
C ASP A 15 29.97 5.01 53.62
N PRO A 16 30.69 6.12 53.38
CA PRO A 16 30.70 7.14 54.42
C PRO A 16 30.39 8.57 53.95
N LYS A 17 29.67 9.27 54.83
CA LYS A 17 29.31 10.70 54.83
C LYS A 17 30.50 11.66 54.66
N GLN A 18 30.21 12.85 54.13
CA GLN A 18 30.72 14.17 54.60
C GLN A 18 29.69 15.24 54.16
N SER A 19 29.01 15.96 55.07
CA SER A 19 29.40 17.23 55.75
C SER A 19 29.33 18.47 54.83
N ASN A 20 28.75 19.63 55.19
CA ASN A 20 28.29 20.11 56.51
C ASN A 20 27.22 21.25 56.44
N LEU A 21 26.85 21.74 57.64
CA LEU A 21 26.00 22.88 58.06
C LEU A 21 26.22 24.21 57.29
N ALA A 22 25.41 25.29 57.39
CA ALA A 22 24.33 25.68 58.34
C ALA A 22 23.18 26.46 57.59
N SER A 23 21.96 26.65 58.09
CA SER A 23 21.44 27.69 59.04
C SER A 23 21.63 29.16 58.57
N ASP A 24 20.74 30.14 58.80
CA ASP A 24 19.68 30.26 59.83
C ASP A 24 18.56 31.31 59.53
N VAL A 25 17.48 31.30 60.34
CA VAL A 25 16.60 32.42 60.75
C VAL A 25 15.53 33.05 59.80
N GLU A 26 14.45 33.55 60.42
CA GLU A 26 13.23 34.18 59.89
C GLU A 26 13.26 35.74 60.00
N SER A 27 12.43 36.46 59.20
CA SER A 27 11.95 37.82 59.55
C SER A 27 10.76 38.27 58.68
N GLU A 28 9.90 39.16 59.17
CA GLU A 28 8.60 39.53 58.56
C GLU A 28 8.56 40.89 57.81
N SER A 29 7.50 41.05 56.99
CA SER A 29 6.65 42.25 56.86
C SER A 29 6.95 43.36 55.81
N SER A 30 5.85 44.04 55.43
CA SER A 30 5.71 45.31 54.68
C SER A 30 6.03 45.35 53.16
N ALA A 31 5.37 46.18 52.33
CA ALA A 31 4.03 46.79 52.36
C ALA A 31 3.71 47.41 50.96
N GLU A 32 2.43 47.72 50.67
CA GLU A 32 1.95 48.54 49.51
C GLU A 32 2.20 47.93 48.10
N SER A 33 1.33 48.01 47.08
CA SER A 33 -0.09 48.41 46.90
C SER A 33 -0.61 47.65 45.63
N SER A 34 -1.81 47.82 45.04
CA SER A 34 -2.88 48.82 45.14
C SER A 34 -4.27 48.24 44.78
N ALA A 35 -5.28 49.13 44.76
CA ALA A 35 -6.59 49.00 44.10
C ALA A 35 -6.46 48.93 42.55
N GLU A 36 -7.49 48.62 41.73
CA GLU A 36 -8.93 48.48 42.02
C GLU A 36 -9.70 47.58 41.00
N SER A 37 -10.97 47.32 41.34
CA SER A 37 -12.08 46.66 40.64
C SER A 37 -12.74 47.54 39.53
N ASP A 38 -13.79 47.23 38.76
CA ASP A 38 -14.68 46.04 38.60
C ASP A 38 -15.52 46.09 37.28
N TYR A 39 -16.24 44.99 36.98
CA TYR A 39 -17.55 44.85 36.27
C TYR A 39 -17.94 45.60 34.95
N LEU A 40 -18.22 44.77 33.93
CA LEU A 40 -19.45 44.63 33.10
C LEU A 40 -20.31 45.82 32.57
N ASP A 41 -20.60 45.68 31.25
CA ASP A 41 -21.88 45.92 30.52
C ASP A 41 -22.37 47.36 30.17
N SER A 42 -22.78 47.54 28.90
CA SER A 42 -23.70 48.60 28.41
C SER A 42 -24.16 48.29 26.96
N SER A 43 -25.30 48.88 26.53
CA SER A 43 -26.06 48.38 25.37
C SER A 43 -26.54 49.45 24.36
N THR A 44 -26.99 48.97 23.18
CA THR A 44 -27.83 49.63 22.14
C THR A 44 -27.20 50.53 21.03
N ALA A 45 -27.07 49.92 19.84
CA ALA A 45 -27.52 50.37 18.50
C ALA A 45 -27.61 51.86 18.08
N ARG A 46 -26.91 52.20 16.97
CA ARG A 46 -27.19 53.25 15.94
C ARG A 46 -26.22 53.03 14.74
N LYS A 47 -26.49 53.36 13.47
CA LYS A 47 -27.73 53.59 12.69
C LYS A 47 -27.41 53.46 11.18
N ARG A 48 -28.34 52.99 10.34
CA ARG A 48 -28.20 52.85 8.86
C ARG A 48 -27.82 54.14 8.13
N ARG A 49 -27.19 54.02 6.95
CA ARG A 49 -27.48 54.86 5.77
C ARG A 49 -27.82 53.98 4.56
N ARG A 50 -28.69 54.46 3.67
CA ARG A 50 -29.17 53.78 2.45
C ARG A 50 -28.69 54.53 1.22
N THR A 51 -28.54 53.82 0.11
CA THR A 51 -29.05 54.24 -1.21
C THR A 51 -29.65 53.01 -1.90
N ALA A 52 -30.68 53.24 -2.71
CA ALA A 52 -31.32 52.23 -3.55
C ALA A 52 -32.11 52.96 -4.64
N TRP A 53 -32.12 52.40 -5.84
CA TRP A 53 -33.14 52.63 -6.86
C TRP A 53 -33.53 51.28 -7.44
N ALA A 54 -34.71 51.22 -8.06
CA ALA A 54 -35.34 50.00 -8.55
C ALA A 54 -36.24 50.35 -9.74
N GLU A 55 -36.51 49.38 -10.61
CA GLU A 55 -37.71 49.43 -11.45
C GLU A 55 -38.20 48.01 -11.82
N ASN A 56 -39.38 47.94 -12.43
CA ASN A 56 -40.29 46.79 -12.34
C ASN A 56 -40.04 45.69 -13.39
N GLY A 57 -40.42 44.45 -13.08
CA GLY A 57 -40.55 43.35 -14.06
C GLY A 57 -41.08 42.04 -13.45
N ASN A 58 -42.21 41.57 -13.96
CA ASN A 58 -42.86 40.27 -13.67
C ASN A 58 -43.34 39.78 -15.08
N VAL A 59 -43.26 38.52 -15.52
CA VAL A 59 -43.75 37.23 -14.99
C VAL A 59 -43.06 36.06 -15.75
N SER A 60 -43.19 34.82 -15.25
CA SER A 60 -43.09 33.49 -15.93
C SER A 60 -41.75 32.91 -16.42
N LEU A 61 -41.54 31.63 -16.04
CA LEU A 61 -41.17 30.42 -16.82
C LEU A 61 -40.27 30.61 -18.07
N ASP A 62 -39.23 29.79 -18.32
CA ASP A 62 -39.15 28.33 -18.09
C ASP A 62 -37.70 27.81 -17.87
N LEU A 63 -37.50 26.49 -17.97
CA LEU A 63 -36.24 25.73 -17.85
C LEU A 63 -35.11 26.17 -18.83
N ASP A 64 -33.84 26.05 -18.42
CA ASP A 64 -32.86 25.23 -19.18
C ASP A 64 -31.56 24.89 -18.40
N GLN A 65 -30.68 24.09 -19.00
CA GLN A 65 -29.48 23.46 -18.42
C GLN A 65 -28.17 24.25 -18.62
N THR A 66 -27.20 24.08 -17.70
CA THR A 66 -25.76 24.28 -17.96
C THR A 66 -24.94 23.27 -17.15
N ASP A 67 -24.11 22.47 -17.83
CA ASP A 67 -23.10 21.60 -17.22
C ASP A 67 -21.79 22.39 -16.99
N ASP A 68 -21.20 22.28 -15.79
CA ASP A 68 -19.84 22.77 -15.49
C ASP A 68 -18.87 21.57 -15.42
N ASP A 69 -18.08 21.34 -16.47
CA ASP A 69 -17.04 20.29 -16.56
C ASP A 69 -15.66 20.93 -16.84
N ASP A 70 -15.14 21.66 -15.86
CA ASP A 70 -13.89 22.43 -15.98
C ASP A 70 -12.65 21.54 -15.68
N SER A 71 -12.03 21.03 -16.74
CA SER A 71 -10.75 20.29 -16.69
C SER A 71 -9.67 20.99 -17.51
N SER A 72 -8.78 21.70 -16.80
CA SER A 72 -7.73 22.58 -17.32
C SER A 72 -6.92 22.01 -18.49
N GLU A 73 -6.56 22.87 -19.44
CA GLU A 73 -5.90 22.46 -20.68
C GLU A 73 -4.40 22.09 -20.48
N ASP A 74 -3.76 22.61 -19.44
CA ASP A 74 -2.33 22.40 -19.14
C ASP A 74 -1.92 20.91 -19.05
N ASP A 75 -2.76 20.06 -18.46
CA ASP A 75 -2.51 18.62 -18.32
C ASP A 75 -2.39 17.89 -19.68
N LYS A 76 -3.01 18.46 -20.73
CA LYS A 76 -3.08 17.85 -22.06
C LYS A 76 -1.83 18.14 -22.90
N GLU A 77 -1.18 19.30 -22.75
CA GLU A 77 0.07 19.63 -23.47
C GLU A 77 1.28 18.82 -22.93
N HIS A 78 1.38 18.65 -21.61
CA HIS A 78 2.49 17.90 -21.02
C HIS A 78 2.52 16.44 -21.50
N LEU A 79 1.33 15.84 -21.65
CA LEU A 79 1.17 14.51 -22.25
C LEU A 79 1.57 14.45 -23.74
N GLN A 80 1.30 15.48 -24.54
CA GLN A 80 1.62 15.48 -25.98
C GLN A 80 3.11 15.53 -26.27
N THR A 81 3.89 16.26 -25.47
CA THR A 81 5.34 16.43 -25.69
C THR A 81 6.09 15.09 -25.67
N LEU A 82 5.58 14.10 -24.92
CA LEU A 82 6.11 12.74 -24.82
C LEU A 82 5.91 11.86 -26.08
N LEU A 83 5.14 12.31 -27.07
CA LEU A 83 4.57 11.45 -28.14
C LEU A 83 5.25 11.57 -29.50
N SER A 84 6.03 12.63 -29.74
CA SER A 84 6.38 13.11 -31.09
C SER A 84 7.33 12.22 -31.91
N THR A 85 8.10 11.33 -31.29
CA THR A 85 9.28 10.67 -31.91
C THR A 85 8.97 9.59 -32.98
N ILE A 86 7.68 9.35 -33.28
CA ILE A 86 7.01 8.05 -33.57
C ILE A 86 6.33 7.76 -34.93
N LYS A 87 6.98 7.16 -35.95
CA LYS A 87 6.31 6.54 -37.13
C LYS A 87 6.85 5.16 -37.54
N ALA A 88 5.97 4.31 -38.10
CA ALA A 88 6.17 2.91 -38.56
C ALA A 88 5.61 2.77 -40.03
N PRO A 89 5.19 1.62 -40.64
CA PRO A 89 4.93 0.21 -40.20
C PRO A 89 5.67 -0.84 -41.12
N SER A 90 5.29 -2.11 -41.45
CA SER A 90 4.14 -3.02 -41.22
C SER A 90 4.49 -4.52 -41.54
N ARG A 91 3.56 -5.47 -41.25
CA ARG A 91 3.34 -6.81 -41.90
C ARG A 91 4.40 -7.96 -41.70
N VAL A 92 4.06 -9.27 -41.58
CA VAL A 92 2.78 -9.99 -41.26
C VAL A 92 2.97 -11.52 -40.96
N LYS A 93 2.09 -12.15 -40.13
CA LYS A 93 1.75 -13.62 -39.97
C LYS A 93 2.84 -14.60 -39.40
N ARG A 94 2.58 -15.37 -38.32
CA ARG A 94 1.82 -16.66 -38.09
C ARG A 94 2.57 -17.94 -38.55
N ALA A 95 2.51 -19.14 -37.90
CA ALA A 95 1.96 -19.59 -36.60
C ALA A 95 2.30 -21.10 -36.29
N THR A 96 1.98 -21.59 -35.06
CA THR A 96 1.52 -22.99 -34.70
C THR A 96 2.49 -24.20 -34.86
N ASP A 97 2.42 -25.33 -34.12
CA ASP A 97 1.68 -25.75 -32.90
C ASP A 97 2.29 -27.04 -32.24
N ARG A 98 1.94 -27.35 -30.96
CA ARG A 98 1.73 -28.71 -30.32
C ARG A 98 2.89 -29.77 -30.26
N THR A 99 2.95 -30.78 -29.37
CA THR A 99 2.24 -31.14 -28.08
C THR A 99 3.01 -32.23 -27.29
N GLN A 100 2.99 -32.15 -25.94
CA GLN A 100 2.87 -33.23 -24.91
C GLN A 100 3.88 -34.43 -24.93
N VAL A 101 4.11 -35.24 -23.88
CA VAL A 101 3.24 -35.89 -22.85
C VAL A 101 3.87 -35.88 -21.43
N GLU A 102 3.06 -36.12 -20.39
CA GLU A 102 3.39 -36.05 -18.95
C GLU A 102 4.03 -37.32 -18.34
N GLN A 103 4.73 -37.16 -17.20
CA GLN A 103 4.67 -38.08 -16.04
C GLN A 103 4.65 -37.27 -14.73
N LYS A 104 4.18 -37.87 -13.62
CA LYS A 104 3.78 -37.15 -12.38
C LYS A 104 4.72 -37.37 -11.19
N THR A 105 4.87 -36.34 -10.35
CA THR A 105 5.54 -36.39 -9.04
C THR A 105 4.72 -35.67 -7.96
N ILE A 106 5.01 -35.95 -6.69
CA ILE A 106 4.19 -35.65 -5.50
C ILE A 106 4.25 -34.16 -5.09
N GLN A 107 3.18 -33.62 -4.49
CA GLN A 107 2.97 -32.20 -4.22
C GLN A 107 3.28 -31.75 -2.78
N PRO A 108 3.93 -30.59 -2.57
CA PRO A 108 3.80 -29.79 -1.34
C PRO A 108 2.52 -28.94 -1.37
N GLN A 109 2.00 -28.56 -0.20
CA GLN A 109 0.63 -28.02 -0.07
C GLN A 109 0.49 -26.52 -0.42
N ASN A 110 -0.36 -26.24 -1.41
CA ASN A 110 -1.14 -25.01 -1.62
C ASN A 110 -0.43 -23.64 -1.52
N PRO A 111 0.45 -23.29 -2.49
CA PRO A 111 0.55 -21.89 -2.93
C PRO A 111 -0.81 -21.39 -3.47
N ILE A 112 -1.05 -20.08 -3.48
CA ILE A 112 -2.28 -19.48 -4.02
C ILE A 112 -2.25 -19.57 -5.56
N LEU A 113 -2.77 -20.66 -6.11
CA LEU A 113 -2.82 -20.89 -7.54
C LEU A 113 -3.93 -20.07 -8.21
N ALA A 114 -3.54 -18.96 -8.84
CA ALA A 114 -4.31 -18.39 -9.93
C ALA A 114 -4.39 -19.38 -11.11
N PRO A 115 -5.40 -19.30 -12.00
CA PRO A 115 -5.60 -20.28 -13.06
C PRO A 115 -4.36 -20.50 -13.94
N THR A 116 -3.84 -21.72 -13.91
CA THR A 116 -2.74 -22.19 -14.78
C THR A 116 -3.32 -22.94 -15.97
N ASP A 117 -2.78 -22.72 -17.17
CA ASP A 117 -3.16 -23.50 -18.34
C ASP A 117 -2.50 -24.91 -18.27
N PRO A 118 -3.28 -26.00 -18.22
CA PRO A 118 -2.71 -27.36 -18.13
C PRO A 118 -1.89 -27.77 -19.36
N ASN A 119 -2.08 -27.11 -20.51
CA ASN A 119 -1.40 -27.42 -21.77
C ASN A 119 -0.12 -26.61 -22.01
N THR A 120 0.21 -25.65 -21.13
CA THR A 120 1.38 -24.76 -21.31
C THR A 120 2.42 -25.02 -20.21
N SER A 121 3.70 -24.98 -20.58
CA SER A 121 4.84 -25.06 -19.65
C SER A 121 5.78 -23.86 -19.82
N PHE A 122 6.59 -23.53 -18.81
CA PHE A 122 7.58 -22.44 -18.96
C PHE A 122 8.57 -22.71 -20.10
N SER A 123 8.98 -23.96 -20.32
CA SER A 123 9.81 -24.34 -21.48
C SER A 123 9.14 -24.00 -22.82
N SER A 124 7.82 -24.19 -22.95
CA SER A 124 7.07 -23.80 -24.15
C SER A 124 6.89 -22.29 -24.34
N LEU A 125 7.23 -21.48 -23.32
CA LEU A 125 7.29 -20.02 -23.38
C LEU A 125 8.73 -19.51 -23.63
N ASN A 126 9.63 -20.37 -24.14
CA ASN A 126 11.06 -20.11 -24.37
C ASN A 126 11.85 -19.74 -23.11
N VAL A 127 11.40 -20.15 -21.92
CA VAL A 127 12.15 -19.95 -20.67
C VAL A 127 13.33 -20.93 -20.59
N ARG A 128 14.54 -20.42 -20.30
CA ARG A 128 15.77 -21.23 -20.23
C ARG A 128 15.67 -22.30 -19.12
N PRO A 129 16.24 -23.51 -19.29
CA PRO A 129 16.10 -24.61 -18.33
C PRO A 129 16.46 -24.27 -16.87
N TRP A 130 17.45 -23.41 -16.63
CA TRP A 130 17.84 -23.01 -15.27
C TRP A 130 16.76 -22.19 -14.55
N LEU A 131 15.99 -21.38 -15.29
CA LEU A 131 14.83 -20.65 -14.76
C LEU A 131 13.66 -21.60 -14.53
N VAL A 132 13.41 -22.54 -15.45
CA VAL A 132 12.38 -23.58 -15.27
C VAL A 132 12.66 -24.41 -14.01
N GLN A 133 13.91 -24.81 -13.77
CA GLN A 133 14.30 -25.51 -12.54
C GLN A 133 14.14 -24.63 -11.29
N SER A 134 14.51 -23.35 -11.36
CA SER A 134 14.36 -22.42 -10.22
C SER A 134 12.88 -22.20 -9.83
N LEU A 135 12.00 -22.06 -10.83
CA LEU A 135 10.56 -21.99 -10.64
C LEU A 135 9.99 -23.31 -10.09
N SER A 136 10.45 -24.45 -10.60
CA SER A 136 10.06 -25.79 -10.12
C SER A 136 10.46 -26.01 -8.65
N ASN A 137 11.65 -25.56 -8.25
CA ASN A 137 12.11 -25.57 -6.85
C ASN A 137 11.22 -24.69 -5.93
N MET A 138 10.60 -23.65 -6.48
CA MET A 138 9.62 -22.79 -5.80
C MET A 138 8.17 -23.33 -5.90
N ALA A 139 7.98 -24.57 -6.35
CA ALA A 139 6.71 -25.22 -6.66
C ALA A 139 5.87 -24.55 -7.78
N ILE A 140 6.44 -23.63 -8.55
CA ILE A 140 5.80 -22.92 -9.66
C ILE A 140 5.97 -23.75 -10.95
N GLN A 141 5.16 -24.82 -11.08
CA GLN A 141 5.32 -25.83 -12.14
C GLN A 141 4.67 -25.45 -13.50
N ARG A 142 3.58 -24.67 -13.49
CA ARG A 142 2.84 -24.26 -14.70
C ARG A 142 2.61 -22.75 -14.70
N PRO A 143 2.68 -22.07 -15.87
CA PRO A 143 2.43 -20.64 -15.97
C PRO A 143 0.94 -20.32 -15.77
N THR A 144 0.69 -19.21 -15.06
CA THR A 144 -0.64 -18.57 -15.00
C THR A 144 -0.98 -17.89 -16.33
N GLY A 145 -2.26 -17.53 -16.54
CA GLY A 145 -2.69 -16.84 -17.77
C GLY A 145 -1.87 -15.58 -18.11
N ILE A 146 -1.58 -14.73 -17.12
CA ILE A 146 -0.76 -13.52 -17.31
C ILE A 146 0.72 -13.83 -17.60
N GLN A 147 1.27 -14.89 -17.00
CA GLN A 147 2.63 -15.36 -17.30
C GLN A 147 2.73 -15.92 -18.72
N LYS A 148 1.74 -16.72 -19.15
CA LYS A 148 1.63 -17.24 -20.52
C LYS A 148 1.56 -16.13 -21.56
N GLY A 149 0.79 -15.08 -21.30
CA GLY A 149 0.66 -13.93 -22.20
C GLY A 149 1.92 -13.07 -22.25
N CYS A 150 2.44 -12.65 -21.10
CA CYS A 150 3.53 -11.67 -21.04
C CYS A 150 4.93 -12.25 -21.34
N ILE A 151 5.29 -13.43 -20.79
CA ILE A 151 6.70 -13.88 -20.81
C ILE A 151 7.28 -13.99 -22.24
N PRO A 152 6.63 -14.62 -23.23
CA PRO A 152 7.20 -14.72 -24.58
C PRO A 152 7.42 -13.36 -25.23
N GLU A 153 6.49 -12.43 -25.03
CA GLU A 153 6.51 -11.13 -25.72
C GLU A 153 7.49 -10.16 -25.08
N ILE A 154 7.75 -10.32 -23.77
CA ILE A 154 8.86 -9.65 -23.10
C ILE A 154 10.20 -10.26 -23.56
N LEU A 155 10.32 -11.59 -23.72
CA LEU A 155 11.53 -12.20 -24.32
C LEU A 155 11.78 -11.75 -25.76
N ASN A 156 10.72 -11.46 -26.52
CA ASN A 156 10.76 -10.89 -27.87
C ASN A 156 11.11 -9.38 -27.90
N GLY A 157 11.41 -8.77 -26.75
CA GLY A 157 11.83 -7.36 -26.66
C GLY A 157 10.69 -6.33 -26.76
N ARG A 158 9.41 -6.73 -26.63
CA ARG A 158 8.29 -5.79 -26.65
C ARG A 158 8.11 -5.10 -25.30
N ASP A 159 7.87 -3.80 -25.33
CA ASP A 159 7.27 -3.10 -24.18
C ASP A 159 5.90 -3.72 -23.89
N CYS A 160 5.52 -3.86 -22.62
CA CYS A 160 4.36 -4.67 -22.22
C CYS A 160 3.54 -4.01 -21.10
N ILE A 161 2.21 -4.06 -21.21
CA ILE A 161 1.25 -3.72 -20.17
C ILE A 161 0.55 -5.02 -19.75
N GLY A 162 0.81 -5.52 -18.55
CA GLY A 162 0.21 -6.71 -17.97
C GLY A 162 -0.85 -6.37 -16.91
N GLY A 163 -2.12 -6.38 -17.30
CA GLY A 163 -3.25 -6.17 -16.39
C GLY A 163 -3.83 -7.50 -15.91
N SER A 164 -3.70 -7.78 -14.62
CA SER A 164 -4.39 -8.94 -13.99
C SER A 164 -4.48 -8.80 -12.47
N ARG A 165 -5.54 -9.39 -11.91
CA ARG A 165 -5.87 -9.40 -10.47
C ARG A 165 -4.69 -9.72 -9.55
N THR A 166 -4.72 -9.21 -8.32
CA THR A 166 -3.69 -9.52 -7.31
C THR A 166 -3.59 -11.04 -7.07
N GLY A 167 -2.37 -11.55 -6.85
CA GLY A 167 -2.12 -13.00 -6.75
C GLY A 167 -1.99 -13.75 -8.07
N SER A 168 -2.22 -13.12 -9.24
CA SER A 168 -2.05 -13.75 -10.57
C SER A 168 -0.62 -14.14 -10.96
N GLY A 169 0.38 -13.82 -10.12
CA GLY A 169 1.78 -14.14 -10.36
C GLY A 169 2.53 -13.16 -11.28
N LYS A 170 2.08 -11.89 -11.35
CA LYS A 170 2.70 -10.80 -12.15
C LYS A 170 4.21 -10.68 -11.96
N THR A 171 4.71 -10.79 -10.73
CA THR A 171 6.15 -10.71 -10.41
C THR A 171 6.99 -11.70 -11.22
N VAL A 172 6.53 -12.94 -11.36
CA VAL A 172 7.21 -13.97 -12.18
C VAL A 172 7.15 -13.61 -13.67
N ALA A 173 6.04 -13.01 -14.12
CA ALA A 173 5.84 -12.65 -15.52
C ALA A 173 6.84 -11.59 -16.03
N PHE A 174 7.35 -10.70 -15.17
CA PHE A 174 8.47 -9.79 -15.51
C PHE A 174 9.84 -10.25 -15.02
N ALA A 175 9.93 -10.93 -13.87
CA ALA A 175 11.21 -11.38 -13.32
C ALA A 175 11.89 -12.43 -14.21
N VAL A 176 11.14 -13.43 -14.68
CA VAL A 176 11.68 -14.52 -15.52
C VAL A 176 12.33 -13.99 -16.81
N PRO A 177 11.65 -13.19 -17.65
CA PRO A 177 12.27 -12.70 -18.89
C PRO A 177 13.39 -11.68 -18.65
N MET A 178 13.31 -10.83 -17.62
CA MET A 178 14.39 -9.89 -17.29
C MET A 178 15.65 -10.64 -16.79
N LEU A 179 15.49 -11.66 -15.94
CA LEU A 179 16.59 -12.50 -15.47
C LEU A 179 17.18 -13.36 -16.60
N GLN A 180 16.35 -13.82 -17.54
CA GLN A 180 16.80 -14.53 -18.72
C GLN A 180 17.69 -13.65 -19.61
N LYS A 181 17.25 -12.41 -19.88
CA LYS A 181 18.00 -11.47 -20.72
C LYS A 181 19.26 -10.95 -20.02
N TRP A 182 19.21 -10.73 -18.70
CA TRP A 182 20.40 -10.43 -17.91
C TRP A 182 21.43 -11.57 -17.96
N ALA A 183 21.00 -12.84 -17.93
CA ALA A 183 21.89 -13.99 -18.03
C ALA A 183 22.44 -14.24 -19.46
N GLU A 184 21.93 -13.54 -20.48
CA GLU A 184 22.45 -13.56 -21.85
C GLU A 184 23.54 -12.48 -22.06
N ASP A 185 23.48 -11.33 -21.36
CA ASP A 185 24.52 -10.29 -21.30
C ASP A 185 24.66 -9.71 -19.87
N PRO A 186 25.43 -10.37 -18.98
CA PRO A 186 25.50 -10.02 -17.56
C PRO A 186 26.17 -8.67 -17.27
N SER A 187 25.35 -7.63 -17.15
CA SER A 187 25.77 -6.24 -16.98
C SER A 187 25.32 -5.62 -15.65
N ALA A 188 25.99 -4.53 -15.28
CA ALA A 188 25.68 -3.72 -14.10
C ALA A 188 24.40 -2.88 -14.29
N ILE A 189 23.53 -2.89 -13.28
CA ILE A 189 22.24 -2.20 -13.19
C ILE A 189 21.44 -2.39 -14.50
N PHE A 190 21.26 -3.66 -14.87
CA PHE A 190 20.50 -4.08 -16.06
C PHE A 190 19.00 -3.83 -15.90
N GLY A 191 18.47 -4.04 -14.69
CA GLY A 191 17.04 -3.94 -14.39
C GLY A 191 16.71 -2.99 -13.23
N LEU A 192 15.67 -2.17 -13.42
CA LEU A 192 15.02 -1.38 -12.37
C LEU A 192 13.57 -1.83 -12.22
N VAL A 193 13.13 -2.06 -10.98
CA VAL A 193 11.71 -2.25 -10.64
C VAL A 193 11.28 -1.13 -9.68
N LEU A 194 10.31 -0.32 -10.08
CA LEU A 194 9.60 0.62 -9.22
C LEU A 194 8.27 0.02 -8.75
N THR A 195 7.92 0.27 -7.50
CA THR A 195 6.73 -0.26 -6.84
C THR A 195 6.29 0.66 -5.69
N PRO A 196 4.99 0.85 -5.42
CA PRO A 196 4.52 1.92 -4.52
C PRO A 196 4.73 1.64 -3.03
N THR A 197 4.98 0.40 -2.61
CA THR A 197 5.13 0.06 -1.17
C THR A 197 6.44 -0.66 -0.86
N ARG A 198 6.99 -0.38 0.32
CA ARG A 198 8.30 -0.92 0.77
C ARG A 198 8.24 -2.44 0.98
N GLU A 199 7.06 -2.94 1.35
CA GLU A 199 6.82 -4.36 1.59
C GLU A 199 6.73 -5.12 0.26
N LEU A 200 6.08 -4.53 -0.74
CA LEU A 200 6.02 -5.09 -2.08
C LEU A 200 7.42 -5.07 -2.72
N ALA A 201 8.20 -4.00 -2.51
CA ALA A 201 9.61 -3.95 -2.91
C ALA A 201 10.44 -5.08 -2.26
N LEU A 202 10.28 -5.33 -0.96
CA LEU A 202 10.95 -6.44 -0.26
C LEU A 202 10.51 -7.81 -0.80
N GLN A 203 9.21 -8.02 -0.99
CA GLN A 203 8.62 -9.24 -1.53
C GLN A 203 9.12 -9.53 -2.96
N ILE A 204 9.20 -8.51 -3.81
CA ILE A 204 9.79 -8.63 -5.16
C ILE A 204 11.28 -8.95 -5.03
N TYR A 205 12.03 -8.28 -4.16
CA TYR A 205 13.45 -8.57 -3.91
C TYR A 205 13.71 -10.02 -3.47
N GLU A 206 12.89 -10.56 -2.57
CA GLU A 206 12.95 -11.96 -2.14
C GLU A 206 12.64 -12.93 -3.28
N GLN A 207 11.60 -12.65 -4.10
CA GLN A 207 11.28 -13.44 -5.30
C GLN A 207 12.43 -13.40 -6.32
N PHE A 208 13.04 -12.24 -6.57
CA PHE A 208 14.20 -12.12 -7.44
C PHE A 208 15.37 -12.96 -6.92
N LYS A 209 15.70 -12.88 -5.62
CA LYS A 209 16.77 -13.69 -5.01
C LYS A 209 16.49 -15.20 -5.08
N ALA A 210 15.24 -15.63 -4.93
CA ALA A 210 14.86 -17.04 -5.06
C ALA A 210 14.99 -17.54 -6.51
N ILE A 211 14.36 -16.87 -7.48
CA ILE A 211 14.37 -17.26 -8.90
C ILE A 211 15.79 -17.21 -9.48
N SER A 212 16.62 -16.27 -9.02
CA SER A 212 18.00 -16.08 -9.50
C SER A 212 19.07 -16.87 -8.75
N SER A 213 18.69 -17.71 -7.79
CA SER A 213 19.61 -18.43 -6.89
C SER A 213 20.79 -19.14 -7.60
N PRO A 214 20.60 -19.86 -8.74
CA PRO A 214 21.72 -20.50 -9.45
C PRO A 214 22.74 -19.54 -10.12
N GLN A 215 22.41 -18.25 -10.26
CA GLN A 215 23.15 -17.28 -11.07
C GLN A 215 23.81 -16.15 -10.25
N SER A 216 23.86 -16.26 -8.92
CA SER A 216 24.56 -15.30 -8.04
C SER A 216 24.18 -13.81 -8.22
N LEU A 217 22.90 -13.53 -8.49
CA LEU A 217 22.42 -12.18 -8.80
C LEU A 217 22.62 -11.19 -7.63
N LYS A 218 23.33 -10.09 -7.92
CA LYS A 218 23.40 -8.92 -7.05
C LYS A 218 22.17 -8.04 -7.26
N ALA A 219 21.03 -8.39 -6.65
CA ALA A 219 19.93 -7.44 -6.47
C ALA A 219 20.15 -6.57 -5.21
N ILE A 220 19.62 -5.34 -5.18
CA ILE A 220 19.47 -4.50 -3.97
C ILE A 220 18.03 -4.00 -3.79
N LEU A 221 17.70 -3.61 -2.56
CA LEU A 221 16.42 -3.02 -2.16
C LEU A 221 16.63 -1.55 -1.76
N VAL A 222 15.93 -0.62 -2.44
CA VAL A 222 16.07 0.83 -2.27
C VAL A 222 14.74 1.42 -1.77
N THR A 223 14.61 1.55 -0.44
CA THR A 223 13.34 1.86 0.24
C THR A 223 13.48 2.86 1.38
N GLY A 224 12.51 3.77 1.50
CA GLY A 224 12.47 4.76 2.58
C GLY A 224 12.33 4.12 3.97
N GLY A 225 12.71 4.84 5.02
CA GLY A 225 12.67 4.35 6.40
C GLY A 225 13.81 3.41 6.80
N SER A 226 14.63 2.98 5.84
CA SER A 226 15.98 2.43 6.05
C SER A 226 17.04 3.55 5.94
N ASP A 227 18.22 3.34 6.52
CA ASP A 227 19.34 4.30 6.45
C ASP A 227 19.78 4.52 4.99
N MET A 228 20.06 5.76 4.60
CA MET A 228 20.50 6.14 3.26
C MET A 228 21.91 5.64 2.93
N ARG A 229 22.83 5.68 3.90
CA ARG A 229 24.26 5.46 3.65
C ARG A 229 24.58 4.02 3.22
N PRO A 230 24.01 2.96 3.82
CA PRO A 230 24.17 1.59 3.32
C PRO A 230 23.57 1.38 1.93
N GLN A 231 22.43 2.03 1.62
CA GLN A 231 21.79 1.94 0.30
C GLN A 231 22.65 2.59 -0.78
N ALA A 232 23.22 3.77 -0.50
CA ALA A 232 24.15 4.46 -1.41
C ALA A 232 25.40 3.60 -1.68
N ILE A 233 26.03 3.03 -0.63
CA ILE A 233 27.19 2.14 -0.78
C ILE A 233 26.84 0.90 -1.61
N ALA A 234 25.70 0.27 -1.35
CA ALA A 234 25.25 -0.92 -2.09
C ALA A 234 24.91 -0.63 -3.56
N MET A 235 24.52 0.61 -3.90
CA MET A 235 24.23 1.03 -5.27
C MET A 235 25.50 1.49 -6.03
N ALA A 236 26.45 2.13 -5.34
CA ALA A 236 27.78 2.43 -5.88
C ALA A 236 28.57 1.16 -6.23
N GLN A 237 28.30 0.02 -5.56
CA GLN A 237 28.81 -1.31 -5.92
C GLN A 237 28.24 -1.89 -7.24
N ARG A 238 27.43 -1.13 -7.98
CA ARG A 238 26.89 -1.47 -9.31
C ARG A 238 26.18 -2.84 -9.36
N PRO A 239 25.12 -3.04 -8.55
CA PRO A 239 24.34 -4.27 -8.51
C PRO A 239 23.65 -4.53 -9.85
N HIS A 240 23.27 -5.77 -10.14
CA HIS A 240 22.67 -6.16 -11.42
C HIS A 240 21.20 -5.71 -11.55
N VAL A 241 20.47 -5.66 -10.43
CA VAL A 241 19.05 -5.27 -10.37
C VAL A 241 18.79 -4.37 -9.16
N VAL A 242 18.04 -3.29 -9.38
CA VAL A 242 17.57 -2.37 -8.32
C VAL A 242 16.05 -2.52 -8.19
N ILE A 243 15.56 -2.72 -6.97
CA ILE A 243 14.12 -2.81 -6.67
C ILE A 243 13.79 -1.72 -5.64
N ALA A 244 12.91 -0.79 -5.98
CA ALA A 244 12.81 0.49 -5.28
C ALA A 244 11.38 1.01 -5.09
N THR A 245 11.18 1.80 -4.04
CA THR A 245 10.06 2.75 -3.94
C THR A 245 10.48 4.11 -4.52
N PRO A 246 9.73 4.71 -5.47
CA PRO A 246 10.13 5.91 -6.21
C PRO A 246 10.82 6.98 -5.38
N GLY A 247 10.16 7.52 -4.35
CA GLY A 247 10.71 8.61 -3.53
C GLY A 247 12.08 8.35 -2.90
N ARG A 248 12.46 7.09 -2.61
CA ARG A 248 13.83 6.79 -2.13
C ARG A 248 14.85 6.70 -3.25
N LEU A 249 14.47 6.23 -4.45
CA LEU A 249 15.39 6.30 -5.58
C LEU A 249 15.53 7.74 -6.08
N ALA A 250 14.45 8.53 -6.06
CA ALA A 250 14.45 9.97 -6.29
C ALA A 250 15.32 10.72 -5.26
N ASP A 251 15.18 10.43 -3.94
CA ASP A 251 16.10 10.92 -2.91
C ASP A 251 17.57 10.63 -3.28
N HIS A 252 17.87 9.41 -3.73
CA HIS A 252 19.22 9.01 -4.10
C HIS A 252 19.73 9.74 -5.35
N ILE A 253 18.92 9.89 -6.39
CA ILE A 253 19.27 10.66 -7.60
C ILE A 253 19.60 12.10 -7.22
N ARG A 254 18.74 12.75 -6.41
CA ARG A 254 18.90 14.14 -5.96
C ARG A 254 20.11 14.35 -5.03
N THR A 255 20.43 13.39 -4.17
CA THR A 255 21.49 13.55 -3.14
C THR A 255 22.84 12.92 -3.47
N SER A 256 22.84 11.86 -4.28
CA SER A 256 24.04 11.12 -4.70
C SER A 256 24.39 11.37 -6.18
N GLY A 257 23.52 12.08 -6.91
CA GLY A 257 23.84 12.78 -8.16
C GLY A 257 24.40 11.88 -9.26
N GLU A 258 25.47 12.39 -9.90
CA GLU A 258 26.09 11.79 -11.08
C GLU A 258 26.50 10.32 -10.89
N ASP A 259 26.95 9.89 -9.70
CA ASP A 259 27.28 8.48 -9.48
C ASP A 259 26.03 7.59 -9.61
N THR A 260 24.89 8.03 -9.08
CA THR A 260 23.64 7.29 -9.19
C THR A 260 23.16 7.26 -10.65
N ILE A 261 23.14 8.42 -11.31
CA ILE A 261 22.72 8.56 -12.71
C ILE A 261 23.61 7.73 -13.64
N CYS A 262 24.94 7.79 -13.49
CA CYS A 262 25.90 7.00 -14.28
C CYS A 262 25.70 5.48 -14.13
N GLY A 263 25.21 5.03 -12.97
CA GLY A 263 24.78 3.66 -12.76
C GLY A 263 23.46 3.34 -13.48
N LEU A 264 22.45 4.19 -13.31
CA LEU A 264 21.11 4.03 -13.89
C LEU A 264 21.10 4.10 -15.42
N GLN A 265 22.04 4.83 -16.05
CA GLN A 265 22.25 4.89 -17.52
C GLN A 265 22.68 3.54 -18.16
N ARG A 266 22.70 2.43 -17.42
CA ARG A 266 22.92 1.07 -17.95
C ARG A 266 21.64 0.23 -18.02
N VAL A 267 20.52 0.73 -17.49
CA VAL A 267 19.26 -0.01 -17.39
C VAL A 267 18.69 -0.34 -18.77
N ARG A 268 18.54 -1.65 -19.03
CA ARG A 268 17.88 -2.21 -20.21
C ARG A 268 16.44 -2.64 -19.94
N PHE A 269 16.03 -2.79 -18.69
CA PHE A 269 14.67 -3.13 -18.29
C PHE A 269 14.14 -2.20 -17.19
N VAL A 270 13.00 -1.55 -17.43
CA VAL A 270 12.26 -0.80 -16.40
C VAL A 270 10.91 -1.48 -16.17
N VAL A 271 10.59 -1.77 -14.92
CA VAL A 271 9.29 -2.31 -14.51
C VAL A 271 8.60 -1.31 -13.58
N LEU A 272 7.33 -1.01 -13.85
CA LEU A 272 6.42 -0.28 -12.96
C LEU A 272 5.35 -1.28 -12.48
N ASP A 273 5.40 -1.72 -11.22
CA ASP A 273 4.45 -2.69 -10.63
C ASP A 273 3.44 -2.01 -9.69
N GLU A 274 2.17 -2.43 -9.78
CA GLU A 274 0.98 -1.66 -9.38
C GLU A 274 1.02 -0.24 -10.01
N ALA A 275 1.16 -0.22 -11.34
CA ALA A 275 1.34 0.98 -12.17
C ALA A 275 0.18 1.98 -12.09
N ASP A 276 -1.04 1.51 -11.81
CA ASP A 276 -2.21 2.33 -11.48
C ASP A 276 -1.89 3.35 -10.37
N ARG A 277 -1.21 2.88 -9.31
CA ARG A 277 -0.86 3.69 -8.15
C ARG A 277 0.42 4.49 -8.32
N LEU A 278 1.34 4.04 -9.17
CA LEU A 278 2.58 4.77 -9.49
C LEU A 278 2.32 6.01 -10.36
N LEU A 279 1.31 5.94 -11.24
CA LEU A 279 1.02 6.96 -12.25
C LEU A 279 -0.20 7.85 -11.90
N HIS A 280 -0.81 7.67 -10.74
CA HIS A 280 -1.95 8.47 -10.29
C HIS A 280 -1.49 9.92 -10.04
N ALA A 281 -1.81 10.83 -10.97
CA ALA A 281 -1.37 12.22 -10.95
C ALA A 281 -1.97 13.05 -9.79
N THR A 282 -3.22 12.74 -9.40
CA THR A 282 -4.04 13.64 -8.59
C THR A 282 -3.79 13.53 -7.08
N GLY A 283 -3.67 14.67 -6.41
CA GLY A 283 -3.86 14.79 -4.96
C GLY A 283 -2.63 14.62 -4.06
N PRO A 284 -2.78 14.94 -2.75
CA PRO A 284 -1.67 15.02 -1.81
C PRO A 284 -1.10 13.63 -1.50
N GLY A 285 0.09 13.35 -2.02
CA GLY A 285 0.77 12.07 -1.90
C GLY A 285 0.85 11.25 -3.20
N SER A 286 0.56 11.86 -4.36
CA SER A 286 0.95 11.30 -5.66
C SER A 286 2.43 10.93 -5.67
N MET A 287 2.76 9.80 -6.32
CA MET A 287 4.12 9.33 -6.50
C MET A 287 4.72 9.75 -7.84
N LEU A 288 3.93 10.39 -8.72
CA LEU A 288 4.30 10.67 -10.10
C LEU A 288 5.57 11.52 -10.23
N PRO A 289 5.78 12.64 -9.48
CA PRO A 289 7.02 13.44 -9.60
C PRO A 289 8.28 12.67 -9.19
N ASP A 290 8.18 11.74 -8.25
CA ASP A 290 9.30 10.87 -7.87
C ASP A 290 9.51 9.73 -8.88
N VAL A 291 8.45 9.28 -9.57
CA VAL A 291 8.57 8.36 -10.70
C VAL A 291 9.25 9.06 -11.87
N GLU A 292 8.89 10.30 -12.18
CA GLU A 292 9.49 11.11 -13.26
C GLU A 292 10.98 11.37 -13.02
N GLU A 293 11.37 11.74 -11.80
CA GLU A 293 12.78 11.81 -11.36
C GLU A 293 13.51 10.48 -11.57
N CYS A 294 12.87 9.35 -11.21
CA CYS A 294 13.45 8.03 -11.45
C CYS A 294 13.56 7.69 -12.94
N LEU A 295 12.64 8.18 -13.79
CA LEU A 295 12.59 7.86 -15.22
C LEU A 295 13.50 8.74 -16.08
N SER A 296 13.86 9.94 -15.62
CA SER A 296 14.78 10.88 -16.28
C SER A 296 16.26 10.50 -16.10
N ALA A 297 16.62 9.90 -14.96
CA ALA A 297 17.98 9.42 -14.66
C ALA A 297 18.40 8.16 -15.46
N LEU A 298 17.51 7.59 -16.28
CA LEU A 298 17.65 6.34 -17.03
C LEU A 298 17.89 6.58 -18.54
N PRO A 299 18.27 5.55 -19.34
CA PRO A 299 18.43 5.70 -20.79
C PRO A 299 17.14 6.13 -21.49
N PRO A 300 17.21 6.69 -22.71
CA PRO A 300 16.03 7.00 -23.52
C PRO A 300 15.10 5.81 -23.68
N ALA A 301 13.78 6.07 -23.75
CA ALA A 301 12.75 5.02 -23.86
C ALA A 301 12.83 4.17 -25.14
N ALA A 302 13.72 4.48 -26.09
CA ALA A 302 14.07 3.64 -27.23
C ALA A 302 15.08 2.52 -26.87
N GLU A 303 16.00 2.79 -25.93
CA GLU A 303 17.16 1.93 -25.61
C GLU A 303 16.96 0.97 -24.42
N ARG A 304 15.79 1.05 -23.78
CA ARG A 304 15.39 0.23 -22.63
C ARG A 304 14.00 -0.34 -22.87
N GLN A 305 13.78 -1.60 -22.52
CA GLN A 305 12.45 -2.21 -22.50
C GLN A 305 11.66 -1.72 -21.28
N THR A 306 10.41 -1.32 -21.47
CA THR A 306 9.55 -0.75 -20.43
C THR A 306 8.31 -1.63 -20.22
N LEU A 307 8.09 -2.03 -18.98
CA LEU A 307 7.08 -2.99 -18.56
C LEU A 307 6.20 -2.36 -17.49
N LEU A 308 4.88 -2.39 -17.67
CA LEU A 308 3.90 -1.93 -16.69
C LEU A 308 3.04 -3.12 -16.24
N PHE A 309 2.88 -3.30 -14.93
CA PHE A 309 2.03 -4.33 -14.36
C PHE A 309 1.06 -3.69 -13.36
N THR A 310 -0.21 -4.05 -13.47
CA THR A 310 -1.30 -3.46 -12.68
C THR A 310 -2.39 -4.51 -12.42
N ALA A 311 -3.25 -4.27 -11.44
CA ALA A 311 -4.49 -5.04 -11.27
C ALA A 311 -5.71 -4.35 -11.91
N THR A 312 -5.68 -3.03 -12.12
CA THR A 312 -6.72 -2.27 -12.82
C THR A 312 -6.13 -1.47 -13.99
N ILE A 313 -6.80 -1.49 -15.15
CA ILE A 313 -6.35 -0.75 -16.35
C ILE A 313 -7.17 0.54 -16.43
N THR A 314 -6.71 1.52 -15.66
CA THR A 314 -7.27 2.87 -15.58
C THR A 314 -7.11 3.63 -16.91
N PRO A 315 -7.80 4.78 -17.11
CA PRO A 315 -7.66 5.59 -18.32
C PRO A 315 -6.21 6.04 -18.59
N GLU A 316 -5.43 6.33 -17.55
CA GLU A 316 -4.05 6.81 -17.63
C GLU A 316 -3.12 5.67 -18.11
N VAL A 317 -3.26 4.47 -17.53
CA VAL A 317 -2.55 3.27 -17.99
C VAL A 317 -2.97 2.92 -19.43
N ARG A 318 -4.22 3.18 -19.82
CA ARG A 318 -4.71 3.00 -21.19
C ARG A 318 -4.19 4.07 -22.16
N ALA A 319 -3.94 5.29 -21.71
CA ALA A 319 -3.34 6.33 -22.54
C ALA A 319 -1.93 5.93 -23.01
N LEU A 320 -1.16 5.22 -22.17
CA LEU A 320 0.15 4.67 -22.54
C LEU A 320 0.11 3.71 -23.75
N LYS A 321 -1.00 2.96 -23.92
CA LYS A 321 -1.23 2.08 -25.09
C LYS A 321 -1.41 2.87 -26.38
N ASN A 322 -2.00 4.06 -26.28
CA ASN A 322 -2.35 4.91 -27.42
C ASN A 322 -1.21 5.88 -27.80
N MET A 323 -0.10 5.88 -27.06
CA MET A 323 1.10 6.65 -27.42
C MET A 323 1.72 6.13 -28.73
N PRO A 324 2.30 7.00 -29.58
CA PRO A 324 3.02 6.58 -30.78
C PRO A 324 4.17 5.59 -30.48
N GLN A 325 4.46 4.73 -31.46
CA GLN A 325 5.22 3.49 -31.28
C GLN A 325 6.74 3.69 -31.17
N LYS A 326 7.30 3.60 -29.95
CA LYS A 326 8.74 3.58 -29.56
C LYS A 326 9.81 3.56 -30.70
N PRO A 327 10.81 4.47 -30.90
CA PRO A 327 11.73 4.37 -32.06
C PRO A 327 12.46 3.03 -32.19
N GLY A 328 12.40 2.40 -33.38
CA GLY A 328 12.98 1.08 -33.64
C GLY A 328 12.32 -0.09 -32.88
N LYS A 329 11.25 0.18 -32.11
CA LYS A 329 10.55 -0.83 -31.30
C LYS A 329 9.31 -1.38 -31.99
N GLN A 330 8.88 -2.53 -31.49
CA GLN A 330 7.58 -3.11 -31.77
C GLN A 330 6.46 -2.36 -30.99
N PRO A 331 5.19 -2.45 -31.40
CA PRO A 331 4.05 -1.91 -30.63
C PRO A 331 3.99 -2.46 -29.20
N VAL A 332 3.53 -1.63 -28.26
CA VAL A 332 3.31 -2.02 -26.87
C VAL A 332 2.31 -3.17 -26.82
N PHE A 333 2.73 -4.30 -26.25
CA PHE A 333 1.87 -5.45 -26.06
C PHE A 333 0.98 -5.25 -24.84
N VAL A 334 -0.32 -5.44 -24.97
CA VAL A 334 -1.25 -5.36 -23.83
C VAL A 334 -1.86 -6.74 -23.60
N CYS A 335 -1.66 -7.25 -22.39
CA CYS A 335 -2.20 -8.52 -21.92
C CYS A 335 -3.17 -8.26 -20.77
N GLU A 336 -4.45 -8.49 -21.02
CA GLU A 336 -5.53 -8.30 -20.05
C GLU A 336 -6.09 -9.68 -19.70
N VAL A 337 -5.94 -10.12 -18.44
CA VAL A 337 -6.31 -11.48 -18.00
C VAL A 337 -7.10 -11.41 -16.69
N ASP A 338 -8.30 -11.98 -16.69
CA ASP A 338 -9.27 -11.93 -15.58
C ASP A 338 -9.73 -10.51 -15.19
N THR A 339 -9.64 -9.54 -16.11
CA THR A 339 -10.01 -8.13 -15.89
C THR A 339 -11.43 -7.76 -16.35
N GLN A 340 -12.11 -8.63 -17.12
CA GLN A 340 -13.38 -8.34 -17.79
C GLN A 340 -14.59 -9.08 -17.21
N MET A 341 -14.38 -10.06 -16.32
CA MET A 341 -15.44 -10.47 -15.39
C MET A 341 -15.48 -9.48 -14.23
N LEU A 342 -16.58 -9.48 -13.46
CA LEU A 342 -16.80 -8.66 -12.26
C LEU A 342 -15.49 -8.40 -11.50
N ALA A 343 -15.20 -7.13 -11.21
CA ALA A 343 -13.94 -6.72 -10.57
C ALA A 343 -13.71 -7.37 -9.19
N ILE A 344 -14.76 -7.98 -8.65
CA ILE A 344 -14.84 -8.68 -7.38
C ILE A 344 -15.35 -10.12 -7.62
N PRO A 345 -14.78 -11.15 -6.96
CA PRO A 345 -15.25 -12.52 -7.11
C PRO A 345 -16.72 -12.69 -6.71
N THR A 346 -17.46 -13.51 -7.46
CA THR A 346 -18.86 -13.88 -7.13
C THR A 346 -19.01 -14.64 -5.81
N THR A 347 -17.91 -15.11 -5.22
CA THR A 347 -17.85 -15.74 -3.90
C THR A 347 -17.63 -14.76 -2.74
N LEU A 348 -17.48 -13.45 -3.02
CA LEU A 348 -17.49 -12.40 -1.99
C LEU A 348 -18.93 -12.02 -1.63
N HIS A 349 -19.29 -12.15 -0.36
CA HIS A 349 -20.50 -11.55 0.20
C HIS A 349 -20.18 -10.11 0.63
N GLN A 350 -20.84 -9.12 0.02
CA GLN A 350 -20.55 -7.71 0.24
C GLN A 350 -21.68 -7.05 1.03
N THR A 351 -21.37 -6.53 2.21
CA THR A 351 -22.37 -5.92 3.09
C THR A 351 -22.02 -4.50 3.50
N HIS A 352 -23.06 -3.73 3.83
CA HIS A 352 -22.96 -2.43 4.48
C HIS A 352 -23.56 -2.46 5.89
N VAL A 353 -22.98 -1.70 6.81
CA VAL A 353 -23.46 -1.50 8.18
C VAL A 353 -23.69 0.00 8.37
N GLN A 354 -24.95 0.42 8.53
CA GLN A 354 -25.28 1.81 8.82
C GLN A 354 -24.98 2.13 10.29
N ILE A 355 -24.14 3.13 10.56
CA ILE A 355 -23.70 3.44 11.93
C ILE A 355 -23.59 4.95 12.21
N PRO A 356 -23.87 5.40 13.46
CA PRO A 356 -23.57 6.75 13.90
C PRO A 356 -22.05 7.01 13.89
N ILE A 357 -21.63 8.09 13.21
CA ILE A 357 -20.20 8.46 13.06
C ILE A 357 -19.52 8.73 14.42
N THR A 358 -20.28 9.11 15.45
CA THR A 358 -19.79 9.31 16.82
C THR A 358 -19.43 8.03 17.58
N HIS A 359 -19.96 6.88 17.12
CA HIS A 359 -19.90 5.58 17.81
C HIS A 359 -19.27 4.46 16.97
N LYS A 360 -18.52 4.80 15.91
CA LYS A 360 -17.92 3.81 14.99
C LYS A 360 -17.08 2.76 15.73
N GLU A 361 -16.40 3.12 16.81
CA GLU A 361 -15.60 2.18 17.60
C GLU A 361 -16.44 1.24 18.47
N HIS A 362 -17.58 1.71 18.99
CA HIS A 362 -18.53 0.89 19.74
C HIS A 362 -19.14 -0.19 18.83
N TYR A 363 -19.60 0.22 17.64
CA TYR A 363 -20.10 -0.69 16.62
C TYR A 363 -19.00 -1.65 16.15
N LEU A 364 -17.76 -1.18 15.93
CA LEU A 364 -16.64 -2.05 15.58
C LEU A 364 -16.38 -3.12 16.64
N HIS A 365 -16.36 -2.75 17.92
CA HIS A 365 -16.11 -3.67 19.01
C HIS A 365 -17.20 -4.76 19.11
N VAL A 366 -18.48 -4.37 19.05
CA VAL A 366 -19.61 -5.32 19.09
C VAL A 366 -19.63 -6.20 17.84
N PHE A 367 -19.41 -5.63 16.65
CA PHE A 367 -19.36 -6.36 15.38
C PHE A 367 -18.24 -7.42 15.34
N LEU A 368 -17.09 -7.13 15.97
CA LEU A 368 -15.97 -8.07 16.13
C LEU A 368 -16.18 -9.13 17.23
N LEU A 369 -17.32 -9.09 17.94
CA LEU A 369 -17.71 -10.02 19.01
C LEU A 369 -19.02 -10.77 18.73
N THR A 370 -19.64 -10.60 17.55
CA THR A 370 -20.80 -11.43 17.17
C THR A 370 -20.39 -12.88 16.92
N GLU A 371 -21.34 -13.81 16.96
CA GLU A 371 -21.05 -15.24 16.83
C GLU A 371 -20.50 -15.55 15.43
N ALA A 372 -21.00 -14.86 14.40
CA ALA A 372 -20.44 -14.96 13.06
C ALA A 372 -18.99 -14.46 12.94
N ASN A 373 -18.52 -13.54 13.80
CA ASN A 373 -17.29 -12.75 13.55
C ASN A 373 -16.16 -12.94 14.58
N LYS A 374 -16.45 -13.45 15.78
CA LYS A 374 -15.48 -13.58 16.88
C LYS A 374 -14.25 -14.46 16.57
N ASP A 375 -14.40 -15.44 15.68
CA ASP A 375 -13.33 -16.37 15.30
C ASP A 375 -12.72 -16.08 13.91
N LYS A 376 -13.32 -15.16 13.14
CA LYS A 376 -12.81 -14.76 11.82
C LYS A 376 -11.49 -13.99 11.93
N THR A 377 -10.52 -14.34 11.09
CA THR A 377 -9.36 -13.48 10.80
C THR A 377 -9.82 -12.27 9.99
N ALA A 378 -9.38 -11.07 10.37
CA ALA A 378 -9.92 -9.84 9.83
C ALA A 378 -8.84 -8.79 9.48
N ILE A 379 -9.05 -8.07 8.38
CA ILE A 379 -8.33 -6.81 8.10
C ILE A 379 -9.32 -5.65 8.25
N ILE A 380 -8.94 -4.64 9.02
CA ILE A 380 -9.72 -3.43 9.25
C ILE A 380 -9.03 -2.28 8.51
N PHE A 381 -9.63 -1.82 7.41
CA PHE A 381 -9.11 -0.72 6.61
C PHE A 381 -9.66 0.62 7.07
N CYS A 382 -8.76 1.59 7.26
CA CYS A 382 -9.08 2.96 7.62
C CYS A 382 -8.20 3.94 6.81
N ASN A 383 -8.69 5.16 6.59
CA ASN A 383 -8.08 6.06 5.60
C ASN A 383 -6.86 6.82 6.12
N ARG A 384 -6.68 6.93 7.45
CA ARG A 384 -5.62 7.74 8.07
C ARG A 384 -4.70 6.90 8.94
N THR A 385 -3.41 7.17 8.84
CA THR A 385 -2.37 6.51 9.66
C THR A 385 -2.54 6.76 11.17
N SER A 386 -3.19 7.86 11.57
CA SER A 386 -3.56 8.13 12.97
C SER A 386 -4.73 7.27 13.44
N THR A 387 -5.73 7.02 12.57
CA THR A 387 -6.86 6.12 12.87
C THR A 387 -6.34 4.69 13.05
N ALA A 388 -5.39 4.26 12.21
CA ALA A 388 -4.77 2.94 12.33
C ALA A 388 -4.04 2.71 13.67
N ASP A 389 -3.31 3.73 14.14
CA ASP A 389 -2.59 3.71 15.42
C ASP A 389 -3.56 3.70 16.60
N TYR A 390 -4.53 4.63 16.61
CA TYR A 390 -5.57 4.75 17.62
C TYR A 390 -6.41 3.47 17.77
N LEU A 391 -6.87 2.89 16.65
CA LEU A 391 -7.63 1.63 16.68
C LEU A 391 -6.78 0.44 17.15
N HIS A 392 -5.46 0.44 16.94
CA HIS A 392 -4.57 -0.57 17.51
C HIS A 392 -4.49 -0.47 19.03
N HIS A 393 -4.29 0.73 19.59
CA HIS A 393 -4.36 0.95 21.05
C HIS A 393 -5.73 0.57 21.61
N LEU A 394 -6.82 1.09 21.02
CA LEU A 394 -8.19 0.87 21.52
C LEU A 394 -8.61 -0.60 21.47
N LEU A 395 -8.44 -1.29 20.34
CA LEU A 395 -8.84 -2.69 20.23
C LEU A 395 -8.02 -3.58 21.18
N ARG A 396 -6.75 -3.26 21.43
CA ARG A 396 -5.92 -3.98 22.41
C ARG A 396 -6.33 -3.72 23.86
N LEU A 397 -6.76 -2.50 24.19
CA LEU A 397 -7.34 -2.16 25.49
C LEU A 397 -8.74 -2.76 25.70
N LEU A 398 -9.33 -3.31 24.63
CA LEU A 398 -10.58 -4.07 24.59
C LEU A 398 -10.32 -5.57 24.35
N ASP A 399 -9.13 -6.05 24.73
CA ASP A 399 -8.67 -7.45 24.70
C ASP A 399 -8.66 -8.17 23.34
N HIS A 400 -8.80 -7.45 22.23
CA HIS A 400 -8.66 -8.03 20.89
C HIS A 400 -7.20 -8.35 20.58
N ARG A 401 -6.94 -9.52 19.98
CA ARG A 401 -5.63 -9.91 19.45
C ARG A 401 -5.31 -9.14 18.16
N VAL A 402 -4.95 -7.87 18.30
CA VAL A 402 -4.74 -6.92 17.19
C VAL A 402 -3.26 -6.65 16.88
N THR A 403 -2.99 -6.18 15.67
CA THR A 403 -1.73 -5.54 15.24
C THR A 403 -2.00 -4.49 14.16
N SER A 404 -1.04 -3.66 13.77
CA SER A 404 -1.26 -2.61 12.73
C SER A 404 -0.18 -2.51 11.65
N LEU A 405 -0.57 -2.02 10.46
CA LEU A 405 0.31 -1.77 9.32
C LEU A 405 -0.04 -0.44 8.61
N HIS A 406 0.78 0.59 8.87
CA HIS A 406 0.68 1.92 8.27
C HIS A 406 2.08 2.52 8.06
N SER A 407 2.20 3.57 7.24
CA SER A 407 3.48 4.14 6.81
C SER A 407 4.27 4.90 7.89
N LYS A 408 3.61 5.31 8.98
CA LYS A 408 4.25 5.99 10.13
C LYS A 408 5.04 5.03 11.06
N LEU A 409 4.81 3.72 10.97
CA LEU A 409 5.56 2.76 11.79
C LEU A 409 7.02 2.62 11.31
N PRO A 410 7.98 2.37 12.21
CA PRO A 410 9.33 1.94 11.84
C PRO A 410 9.29 0.66 11.00
N GLN A 411 10.15 0.56 9.97
CA GLN A 411 10.08 -0.55 9.01
C GLN A 411 10.17 -1.94 9.65
N ARG A 412 10.99 -2.09 10.70
CA ARG A 412 11.07 -3.32 11.51
C ARG A 412 9.72 -3.69 12.14
N GLN A 413 9.04 -2.74 12.79
CA GLN A 413 7.72 -2.99 13.42
C GLN A 413 6.67 -3.40 12.36
N ARG A 414 6.79 -2.90 11.13
CA ARG A 414 5.89 -3.26 10.01
C ARG A 414 6.09 -4.72 9.58
N THR A 415 7.34 -5.17 9.46
CA THR A 415 7.67 -6.58 9.23
C THR A 415 7.26 -7.48 10.40
N ASP A 416 7.59 -7.09 11.63
CA ASP A 416 7.25 -7.84 12.85
C ASP A 416 5.72 -8.00 13.03
N ASN A 417 4.95 -6.93 12.78
CA ASN A 417 3.48 -6.95 12.83
C ASN A 417 2.87 -7.82 11.73
N LEU A 418 3.36 -7.72 10.49
CA LEU A 418 2.89 -8.56 9.38
C LEU A 418 3.23 -10.04 9.62
N ALA A 419 4.39 -10.35 10.22
CA ALA A 419 4.74 -11.71 10.62
C ALA A 419 3.81 -12.25 11.74
N ARG A 420 3.47 -11.43 12.74
CA ARG A 420 2.50 -11.78 13.80
C ARG A 420 1.10 -12.04 13.26
N PHE A 421 0.69 -11.35 12.20
CA PHE A 421 -0.58 -11.62 11.51
C PHE A 421 -0.51 -12.89 10.64
N ARG A 422 0.58 -13.05 9.87
CA ARG A 422 0.85 -14.27 9.08
C ARG A 422 0.86 -15.56 9.92
N ALA A 423 1.33 -15.48 11.17
CA ALA A 423 1.34 -16.59 12.13
C ALA A 423 0.05 -16.73 12.96
N SER A 424 -1.04 -16.01 12.62
CA SER A 424 -2.32 -16.00 13.36
C SER A 424 -2.24 -15.62 14.84
N ALA A 425 -1.10 -15.08 15.30
CA ALA A 425 -0.89 -14.62 16.68
C ALA A 425 -1.73 -13.35 16.96
N ALA A 426 -1.86 -12.48 15.95
CA ALA A 426 -2.94 -11.50 15.87
C ALA A 426 -4.09 -12.06 15.01
N ARG A 427 -5.33 -11.95 15.49
CA ARG A 427 -6.57 -12.24 14.74
C ARG A 427 -6.93 -11.09 13.78
N ILE A 428 -6.55 -9.86 14.14
CA ILE A 428 -6.96 -8.62 13.49
C ILE A 428 -5.73 -7.82 13.05
N LEU A 429 -5.75 -7.33 11.81
CA LEU A 429 -4.79 -6.37 11.26
C LEU A 429 -5.50 -5.04 10.96
N VAL A 430 -5.17 -3.97 11.69
CA VAL A 430 -5.63 -2.61 11.36
C VAL A 430 -4.65 -1.97 10.39
N ALA A 431 -5.13 -1.49 9.24
CA ALA A 431 -4.26 -0.97 8.19
C ALA A 431 -4.85 0.22 7.44
N THR A 432 -3.96 0.92 6.73
CA THR A 432 -4.35 1.80 5.60
C THR A 432 -4.10 1.07 4.27
N ASP A 433 -4.38 1.71 3.15
CA ASP A 433 -4.23 1.19 1.78
C ASP A 433 -2.82 0.75 1.35
N VAL A 434 -1.85 0.81 2.27
CA VAL A 434 -0.58 0.10 2.12
C VAL A 434 -0.78 -1.42 2.17
N ALA A 435 -1.78 -1.92 2.92
CA ALA A 435 -2.14 -3.35 2.98
C ALA A 435 -3.05 -3.82 1.82
N ALA A 436 -3.63 -2.90 1.05
CA ALA A 436 -4.63 -3.22 0.02
C ALA A 436 -4.01 -3.74 -1.30
N ARG A 437 -2.85 -3.24 -1.74
CA ARG A 437 -2.19 -3.60 -3.02
C ARG A 437 -0.93 -4.44 -2.86
N GLY A 438 -0.68 -5.34 -3.81
CA GLY A 438 0.49 -6.22 -4.03
C GLY A 438 0.96 -7.18 -2.92
N LEU A 439 0.79 -6.81 -1.66
CA LEU A 439 1.32 -7.50 -0.48
C LEU A 439 0.85 -8.95 -0.34
N ASP A 440 1.76 -9.86 0.01
CA ASP A 440 1.46 -11.24 0.36
C ASP A 440 0.97 -11.34 1.82
N ILE A 441 -0.28 -10.93 2.02
CA ILE A 441 -1.04 -11.18 3.25
C ILE A 441 -1.80 -12.50 3.03
N PRO A 442 -1.86 -13.42 4.02
CA PRO A 442 -2.69 -14.60 3.92
C PRO A 442 -4.14 -14.20 3.63
N GLU A 443 -4.89 -15.10 3.03
CA GLU A 443 -6.32 -14.89 2.85
C GLU A 443 -7.01 -14.86 4.23
N VAL A 444 -7.87 -13.86 4.41
CA VAL A 444 -8.60 -13.62 5.66
C VAL A 444 -10.09 -13.88 5.45
N SER A 445 -10.83 -14.21 6.50
CA SER A 445 -12.27 -14.47 6.38
C SER A 445 -13.10 -13.20 6.19
N LEU A 446 -12.65 -12.08 6.77
CA LEU A 446 -13.44 -10.85 6.90
C LEU A 446 -12.62 -9.60 6.53
N ILE A 447 -13.21 -8.71 5.74
CA ILE A 447 -12.70 -7.37 5.45
C ILE A 447 -13.65 -6.33 6.04
N VAL A 448 -13.17 -5.49 6.94
CA VAL A 448 -13.94 -4.37 7.50
C VAL A 448 -13.43 -3.07 6.90
N ASN A 449 -14.21 -2.44 6.03
CA ASN A 449 -13.95 -1.07 5.62
C ASN A 449 -14.47 -0.15 6.73
N TYR A 450 -13.65 0.13 7.74
CA TYR A 450 -13.99 1.02 8.85
C TYR A 450 -14.19 2.45 8.35
N ASP A 451 -13.33 2.94 7.45
CA ASP A 451 -13.57 4.13 6.64
C ASP A 451 -13.72 3.72 5.18
N ILE A 452 -14.72 4.24 4.47
CA ILE A 452 -14.91 3.99 3.04
C ILE A 452 -13.76 4.65 2.26
N PRO A 453 -13.10 3.98 1.30
CA PRO A 453 -12.07 4.61 0.49
C PRO A 453 -12.67 5.72 -0.40
N ARG A 454 -11.82 6.66 -0.84
CA ARG A 454 -12.24 7.70 -1.79
C ARG A 454 -12.28 7.21 -3.24
N ASP A 455 -11.40 6.26 -3.56
CA ASP A 455 -11.31 5.64 -4.87
C ASP A 455 -12.08 4.30 -4.85
N PRO A 456 -13.05 4.08 -5.75
CA PRO A 456 -13.68 2.78 -5.96
C PRO A 456 -12.72 1.64 -6.34
N ASP A 457 -11.57 1.91 -6.97
CA ASP A 457 -10.53 0.89 -7.21
C ASP A 457 -9.86 0.48 -5.88
N ASP A 458 -9.57 1.41 -4.97
CA ASP A 458 -9.08 1.11 -3.61
C ASP A 458 -10.01 0.11 -2.89
N TYR A 459 -11.34 0.28 -3.01
CA TYR A 459 -12.31 -0.67 -2.46
C TYR A 459 -12.10 -2.08 -3.00
N ILE A 460 -11.99 -2.21 -4.33
CA ILE A 460 -11.76 -3.50 -5.02
C ILE A 460 -10.46 -4.16 -4.51
N HIS A 461 -9.38 -3.39 -4.35
CA HIS A 461 -8.11 -3.92 -3.80
C HIS A 461 -8.21 -4.33 -2.32
N ARG A 462 -8.99 -3.60 -1.50
CA ARG A 462 -9.24 -3.94 -0.09
C ARG A 462 -10.03 -5.23 0.06
N VAL A 463 -11.15 -5.37 -0.65
CA VAL A 463 -12.00 -6.57 -0.52
C VAL A 463 -11.42 -7.77 -1.26
N GLY A 464 -10.62 -7.55 -2.31
CA GLY A 464 -9.79 -8.58 -2.97
C GLY A 464 -8.68 -9.19 -2.09
N ARG A 465 -8.68 -8.94 -0.78
CA ARG A 465 -7.87 -9.62 0.26
C ARG A 465 -8.53 -10.89 0.80
N THR A 466 -9.85 -11.06 0.62
CA THR A 466 -10.60 -12.29 0.90
C THR A 466 -11.15 -12.90 -0.41
N ALA A 467 -11.93 -13.97 -0.32
CA ALA A 467 -12.59 -14.67 -1.44
C ALA A 467 -11.65 -15.09 -2.59
N ARG A 468 -10.42 -15.55 -2.25
CA ARG A 468 -9.40 -15.95 -3.23
C ARG A 468 -9.49 -17.45 -3.53
N ALA A 469 -8.96 -17.84 -4.68
CA ALA A 469 -8.92 -19.24 -5.14
C ALA A 469 -10.26 -20.01 -5.07
N GLY A 470 -11.39 -19.30 -5.24
CA GLY A 470 -12.74 -19.88 -5.21
C GLY A 470 -13.35 -20.09 -3.82
N ARG A 471 -12.69 -19.66 -2.74
CA ARG A 471 -13.29 -19.62 -1.40
C ARG A 471 -14.34 -18.53 -1.27
N LYS A 472 -15.28 -18.73 -0.34
CA LYS A 472 -16.15 -17.66 0.15
C LYS A 472 -15.35 -16.68 1.00
N GLY A 473 -15.72 -15.40 0.94
CA GLY A 473 -15.21 -14.34 1.81
C GLY A 473 -16.29 -13.31 2.10
N GLU A 474 -16.07 -12.49 3.12
CA GLU A 474 -17.03 -11.46 3.53
C GLU A 474 -16.37 -10.08 3.59
N SER A 475 -17.07 -9.06 3.12
CA SER A 475 -16.75 -7.66 3.42
C SER A 475 -17.93 -6.97 4.11
N ALA A 476 -17.60 -6.12 5.09
CA ALA A 476 -18.54 -5.26 5.79
C ALA A 476 -18.03 -3.82 5.74
N THR A 477 -18.85 -2.92 5.21
CA THR A 477 -18.49 -1.51 5.00
C THR A 477 -19.28 -0.63 5.96
N PHE A 478 -18.57 0.15 6.76
CA PHE A 478 -19.16 1.00 7.79
C PHE A 478 -19.57 2.34 7.17
N VAL A 479 -20.89 2.53 7.01
CA VAL A 479 -21.50 3.66 6.31
C VAL A 479 -22.08 4.66 7.32
N GLY A 480 -21.61 5.89 7.29
CA GLY A 480 -22.23 7.03 7.98
C GLY A 480 -23.10 7.85 7.04
N GLN A 481 -23.88 8.76 7.62
CA GLN A 481 -24.86 9.64 6.93
C GLN A 481 -24.29 10.50 5.78
N ARG A 482 -22.96 10.64 5.67
CA ARG A 482 -22.28 11.47 4.66
C ARG A 482 -21.52 10.65 3.61
N ASP A 483 -21.52 9.33 3.71
CA ASP A 483 -20.71 8.47 2.86
C ASP A 483 -21.48 7.93 1.63
N VAL A 484 -22.70 8.42 1.39
CA VAL A 484 -23.63 7.94 0.35
C VAL A 484 -23.03 8.05 -1.06
N GLU A 485 -22.40 9.17 -1.40
CA GLU A 485 -21.73 9.37 -2.69
C GLU A 485 -20.59 8.36 -2.91
N LEU A 486 -19.82 8.06 -1.85
CA LEU A 486 -18.74 7.07 -1.91
C LEU A 486 -19.28 5.65 -2.09
N VAL A 487 -20.39 5.31 -1.42
CA VAL A 487 -21.10 4.05 -1.61
C VAL A 487 -21.58 3.92 -3.07
N LEU A 488 -22.29 4.92 -3.60
CA LEU A 488 -22.79 4.89 -4.99
C LEU A 488 -21.65 4.80 -6.02
N ALA A 489 -20.53 5.50 -5.80
CA ALA A 489 -19.34 5.40 -6.65
C ALA A 489 -18.75 3.98 -6.65
N ILE A 490 -18.71 3.30 -5.48
CA ILE A 490 -18.28 1.91 -5.35
C ILE A 490 -19.27 0.96 -6.04
N GLU A 491 -20.57 1.08 -5.79
CA GLU A 491 -21.59 0.20 -6.37
C GLU A 491 -21.63 0.31 -7.91
N ASN A 492 -21.53 1.53 -8.45
CA ASN A 492 -21.40 1.79 -9.88
C ASN A 492 -20.12 1.18 -10.48
N ARG A 493 -18.98 1.28 -9.78
CA ARG A 493 -17.69 0.71 -10.23
C ARG A 493 -17.67 -0.81 -10.22
N VAL A 494 -18.35 -1.42 -9.24
CA VAL A 494 -18.44 -2.88 -9.01
C VAL A 494 -19.52 -3.53 -9.87
N GLY A 495 -20.59 -2.80 -10.21
CA GLY A 495 -21.75 -3.31 -10.95
C GLY A 495 -22.75 -4.09 -10.09
N ARG A 496 -22.72 -3.92 -8.77
CA ARG A 496 -23.64 -4.54 -7.81
C ARG A 496 -23.71 -3.70 -6.53
N GLN A 497 -24.90 -3.60 -5.94
CA GLN A 497 -25.12 -2.98 -4.63
C GLN A 497 -24.59 -3.84 -3.46
N MET A 498 -24.30 -3.19 -2.33
CA MET A 498 -23.91 -3.85 -1.08
C MET A 498 -25.15 -4.21 -0.26
N ASP A 499 -25.34 -5.49 0.03
CA ASP A 499 -26.47 -5.99 0.82
C ASP A 499 -26.42 -5.42 2.25
N ALA A 500 -27.56 -5.35 2.96
CA ALA A 500 -27.54 -4.97 4.37
C ALA A 500 -26.85 -6.07 5.20
N TRP A 501 -26.04 -5.70 6.19
CA TRP A 501 -25.51 -6.68 7.14
C TRP A 501 -26.56 -7.04 8.19
N GLU A 502 -26.88 -8.33 8.28
CA GLU A 502 -27.80 -8.89 9.28
C GLU A 502 -27.24 -10.22 9.82
N GLU A 503 -27.49 -10.50 11.11
CA GLU A 503 -27.19 -11.78 11.77
C GLU A 503 -28.37 -12.12 12.69
N GLU A 504 -28.89 -13.35 12.62
CA GLU A 504 -30.16 -13.72 13.26
C GLU A 504 -30.09 -13.56 14.79
N GLY A 505 -31.03 -12.79 15.37
CA GLY A 505 -31.03 -12.45 16.80
C GLY A 505 -29.96 -11.42 17.21
N VAL A 506 -29.32 -10.72 16.28
CA VAL A 506 -28.25 -9.74 16.55
C VAL A 506 -28.64 -8.33 16.10
N ASN A 507 -29.18 -7.54 17.03
CA ASN A 507 -29.27 -6.09 16.85
C ASN A 507 -28.00 -5.41 17.41
N LEU A 508 -27.16 -4.86 16.53
CA LEU A 508 -25.89 -4.22 16.91
C LEU A 508 -26.09 -3.00 17.81
N GLU A 509 -27.06 -2.14 17.49
CA GLU A 509 -27.36 -0.91 18.23
C GLU A 509 -27.73 -1.20 19.69
N THR A 510 -28.60 -2.19 19.92
CA THR A 510 -29.04 -2.63 21.25
C THR A 510 -27.85 -3.14 22.08
N ARG A 511 -26.97 -3.97 21.47
CA ARG A 511 -25.74 -4.47 22.12
C ARG A 511 -24.73 -3.33 22.37
N VAL A 512 -24.64 -2.36 21.46
CA VAL A 512 -23.81 -1.15 21.63
C VAL A 512 -24.27 -0.35 22.85
N ILE A 513 -25.57 -0.02 22.92
CA ILE A 513 -26.16 0.77 24.02
C ILE A 513 -26.02 0.04 25.36
N ARG A 514 -26.33 -1.26 25.39
CA ARG A 514 -26.38 -2.08 26.61
C ARG A 514 -25.00 -2.42 27.15
N ASP A 515 -24.13 -2.98 26.31
CA ASP A 515 -22.95 -3.72 26.76
C ASP A 515 -21.64 -2.96 26.46
N ALA A 516 -21.55 -2.24 25.33
CA ALA A 516 -20.31 -1.59 24.89
C ALA A 516 -20.19 -0.10 25.26
N LEU A 517 -21.29 0.64 25.43
CA LEU A 517 -21.30 2.10 25.47
C LEU A 517 -20.37 2.69 26.54
N LYS A 518 -20.37 2.12 27.75
CA LYS A 518 -19.49 2.53 28.85
C LYS A 518 -18.04 2.10 28.59
N VAL A 519 -17.81 0.80 28.44
CA VAL A 519 -16.46 0.19 28.38
C VAL A 519 -15.64 0.77 27.23
N VAL A 520 -16.21 0.84 26.03
CA VAL A 520 -15.51 1.37 24.86
C VAL A 520 -15.27 2.88 24.99
N SER A 521 -16.14 3.65 25.66
CA SER A 521 -15.90 5.07 25.91
C SER A 521 -14.76 5.32 26.92
N GLU A 522 -14.68 4.50 27.97
CA GLU A 522 -13.57 4.55 28.93
C GLU A 522 -12.24 4.20 28.25
N LYS A 523 -12.21 3.11 27.46
CA LYS A 523 -11.02 2.70 26.71
C LYS A 523 -10.67 3.63 25.54
N LYS A 524 -11.64 4.30 24.92
CA LYS A 524 -11.43 5.35 23.90
C LYS A 524 -10.63 6.52 24.46
N ARG A 525 -10.96 6.98 25.67
CA ARG A 525 -10.20 8.03 26.37
C ARG A 525 -8.79 7.57 26.74
N GLU A 526 -8.64 6.33 27.21
CA GLU A 526 -7.33 5.75 27.55
C GLU A 526 -6.43 5.60 26.31
N ALA A 527 -6.96 5.09 25.19
CA ALA A 527 -6.24 4.93 23.93
C ALA A 527 -5.75 6.27 23.33
N LEU A 528 -6.58 7.32 23.41
CA LEU A 528 -6.19 8.65 22.94
C LEU A 528 -5.02 9.22 23.75
N LEU A 529 -5.02 9.06 25.07
CA LEU A 529 -3.93 9.49 25.95
C LEU A 529 -2.64 8.70 25.70
N GLU A 530 -2.71 7.40 25.38
CA GLU A 530 -1.52 6.62 25.02
C GLU A 530 -0.87 7.10 23.71
N VAL A 531 -1.70 7.45 22.72
CA VAL A 531 -1.25 7.99 21.42
C VAL A 531 -0.66 9.40 21.57
N GLU A 532 -1.28 10.25 22.39
CA GLU A 532 -0.79 11.60 22.70
C GLU A 532 0.54 11.58 23.46
N GLU A 533 0.71 10.69 24.44
CA GLU A 533 2.00 10.43 25.10
C GLU A 533 3.05 9.75 24.19
N GLY A 534 2.67 9.32 22.98
CA GLY A 534 3.57 8.63 22.05
C GLY A 534 4.07 7.28 22.56
N ARG A 535 3.32 6.61 23.46
CA ARG A 535 3.67 5.28 24.00
C ARG A 535 3.66 4.25 22.87
N GLU A 536 4.59 3.29 22.89
CA GLU A 536 4.48 2.14 21.99
C GLU A 536 3.46 1.14 22.53
N VAL A 537 2.63 0.59 21.63
CA VAL A 537 1.53 -0.32 21.98
C VAL A 537 2.06 -1.51 22.81
N GLY A 538 1.73 -1.52 24.11
CA GLY A 538 2.34 -2.44 25.09
C GLY A 538 3.30 -1.80 26.09
N GLY A 539 3.14 -0.51 26.39
CA GLY A 539 3.68 0.13 27.60
C GLY A 539 5.13 0.61 27.53
N LYS A 540 5.83 0.45 26.40
CA LYS A 540 7.19 1.00 26.23
C LYS A 540 7.09 2.46 25.80
N ARG A 541 7.35 3.41 26.69
CA ARG A 541 7.49 4.83 26.30
C ARG A 541 8.61 4.98 25.27
N LYS A 542 8.34 5.65 24.14
CA LYS A 542 9.38 6.06 23.21
C LYS A 542 10.32 7.03 23.93
N ARG A 543 11.56 6.61 24.19
CA ARG A 543 12.64 7.53 24.60
C ARG A 543 13.04 8.38 23.40
N ALA A 544 12.24 9.38 23.10
CA ALA A 544 12.61 10.47 22.20
C ALA A 544 13.82 11.20 22.80
N LYS A 545 15.03 10.86 22.33
CA LYS A 545 16.21 11.72 22.51
C LYS A 545 16.05 12.93 21.58
N THR A 546 15.16 13.82 21.93
CA THR A 546 15.08 15.16 21.34
C THR A 546 16.41 15.84 21.63
N LYS A 547 17.32 15.85 20.65
CA LYS A 547 18.48 16.73 20.70
C LYS A 547 17.93 18.15 20.61
N PHE A 548 17.82 18.81 21.77
CA PHE A 548 17.88 20.26 21.81
C PHE A 548 19.16 20.65 21.06
N ARG A 549 18.98 21.31 19.92
CA ARG A 549 20.03 22.18 19.40
C ARG A 549 20.00 23.38 20.33
N ALA A 550 21.07 23.58 21.09
CA ALA A 550 21.34 24.91 21.61
C ALA A 550 21.53 25.84 20.39
N GLU A 551 21.12 27.10 20.57
CA GLU A 551 21.16 28.15 19.56
C GLU A 551 22.60 28.61 19.28
#